data_AF-A0A2E5W1T7-F1
#
_entry.id   AF-A0A2E5W1T7-F1
#
_cell.length_a   1.000
_cell.length_b   1.000
_cell.length_c   1.000
_cell.angle_alpha   90.00
_cell.angle_beta   90.00
_cell.angle_gamma   90.00
#
_symmetry.space_group_name_H-M   'P 1'
#
loop_
_entity.id
_entity.type
_entity.pdbx_description
1 polymer ?
#
loop_
_entity_poly.entity_id
_entity_poly.type
_entity_poly.pdbx_seq_one_letter_code
_entity_poly.pdbx_strand_id
1 'polypeptide(L)' 'MQHHHTLEEGFKYRPDYEWPEEGAKEDCPRCGEGLELIENKPTYFGKPWWCPPCQWQFSQEDLSQAALDSKEEE' A
#
# COMPACT_ATOMS: atom_id res chain seq x y z
N MET A 1 -15.83 3.37 -35.18
CA MET A 1 -16.55 2.64 -34.11
C MET A 1 -15.66 2.74 -32.89
N GLN A 2 -16.15 3.37 -31.83
CA GLN A 2 -15.33 3.72 -30.66
C GLN A 2 -14.92 2.42 -29.98
N HIS A 3 -13.61 2.15 -29.93
CA HIS A 3 -13.06 0.95 -29.32
C HIS A 3 -13.40 0.97 -27.83
N HIS A 4 -14.47 0.29 -27.47
CA HIS A 4 -14.82 -0.01 -26.09
C HIS A 4 -13.80 -1.04 -25.61
N HIS A 5 -12.69 -0.54 -25.06
CA HIS A 5 -11.73 -1.33 -24.31
C HIS A 5 -12.51 -1.90 -23.12
N THR A 6 -12.88 -3.18 -23.21
CA THR A 6 -13.42 -3.92 -22.07
C THR A 6 -12.28 -4.03 -21.08
N LEU A 7 -12.30 -3.16 -20.08
CA LEU A 7 -11.32 -3.13 -18.99
C LEU A 7 -11.68 -4.28 -18.04
N GLU A 8 -11.44 -5.50 -18.51
CA GLU A 8 -11.55 -6.75 -17.75
C GLU A 8 -10.41 -6.89 -16.73
N GLU A 9 -9.40 -6.03 -16.83
CA GLU A 9 -8.32 -5.90 -15.87
C GLU A 9 -8.68 -4.73 -14.93
N GLY A 10 -9.06 -5.08 -13.68
CA GLY A 10 -9.62 -4.15 -12.72
C GLY A 10 -8.87 -2.82 -12.64
N PHE A 11 -9.61 -1.71 -12.68
CA PHE A 11 -9.08 -0.35 -12.56
C PHE A 11 -8.43 -0.12 -11.20
N LYS A 12 -7.18 -0.53 -11.01
CA LYS A 12 -6.41 -0.06 -9.87
C LYS A 12 -6.11 1.42 -10.03
N TYR A 13 -6.13 2.16 -8.92
CA TYR A 13 -5.88 3.61 -8.86
C TYR A 13 -4.51 3.99 -9.46
N ARG A 14 -3.56 3.06 -9.48
CA ARG A 14 -2.33 3.14 -10.26
C ARG A 14 -1.99 1.76 -10.85
N PRO A 15 -1.81 1.63 -12.18
CA PRO A 15 -1.38 0.38 -12.80
C PRO A 15 0.05 -0.01 -12.40
N ASP A 16 0.91 0.97 -12.11
CA ASP A 16 2.30 0.79 -11.70
C ASP A 16 2.50 0.59 -10.18
N TYR A 17 1.41 0.48 -9.40
CA TYR A 17 1.56 0.32 -7.95
C TYR A 17 1.86 -1.14 -7.60
N GLU A 18 3.13 -1.40 -7.28
CA GLU A 18 3.60 -2.71 -6.82
C GLU A 18 2.98 -3.01 -5.45
N TRP A 19 2.11 -4.01 -5.43
CA TRP A 19 1.60 -4.56 -4.17
C TRP A 19 2.73 -5.34 -3.50
N PRO A 20 2.94 -5.20 -2.17
CA PRO A 20 3.98 -5.96 -1.48
C PRO A 20 3.74 -7.47 -1.61
N GLU A 21 4.82 -8.25 -1.57
CA GLU A 21 4.75 -9.71 -1.55
C GLU A 21 3.92 -10.22 -0.36
N GLU A 22 3.17 -11.31 -0.58
CA GLU A 22 2.37 -11.99 0.44
C GLU A 22 3.26 -12.53 1.58
N GLY A 23 3.50 -11.70 2.60
CA GLY A 23 4.43 -12.02 3.69
C GLY A 23 5.41 -10.90 4.02
N ALA A 24 5.38 -9.80 3.28
CA ALA A 24 6.04 -8.57 3.69
C ALA A 24 5.52 -8.16 5.08
N LYS A 25 6.43 -7.67 5.92
CA LYS A 25 6.13 -7.13 7.25
C LYS A 25 6.74 -5.74 7.32
N GLU A 26 5.91 -4.78 7.71
CA GLU A 26 6.34 -3.41 7.96
C GLU A 26 5.75 -2.97 9.29
N ASP A 27 6.42 -2.04 9.95
CA ASP A 27 5.97 -1.47 11.22
C ASP A 27 5.31 -0.11 10.97
N CYS A 28 4.28 0.20 11.74
CA CYS A 28 3.56 1.46 11.62
C CYS A 28 4.48 2.60 12.08
N PRO A 29 4.78 3.60 11.24
CA PRO A 29 5.67 4.70 11.61
C PRO A 29 5.10 5.58 12.73
N ARG A 30 3.79 5.45 13.01
CA ARG A 30 3.09 6.26 14.00
C ARG A 30 3.03 5.63 15.39
N CYS A 31 2.96 4.29 15.48
CA CYS A 31 2.79 3.58 16.76
C CYS A 31 3.84 2.50 17.00
N GLY A 32 4.66 2.16 15.99
CA GLY A 32 5.68 1.11 16.06
C GLY A 32 5.12 -0.31 16.07
N GLU A 33 3.81 -0.49 15.83
CA GLU A 33 3.16 -1.80 15.82
C GLU A 33 3.13 -2.38 14.39
N GLY A 34 3.16 -3.72 14.27
CA GLY A 34 3.18 -4.39 12.98
C GLY A 34 1.94 -4.10 12.13
N LEU A 35 2.15 -3.75 10.87
CA LEU A 35 1.11 -3.51 9.88
C LEU A 35 0.59 -4.83 9.31
N GLU A 36 -0.72 -4.90 9.10
CA GLU A 36 -1.36 -6.01 8.41
C GLU A 36 -1.33 -5.76 6.90
N LEU A 37 -0.73 -6.69 6.17
CA LEU A 37 -0.76 -6.68 4.71
C LEU A 37 -2.13 -7.16 4.23
N ILE A 38 -2.86 -6.27 3.57
CA ILE A 38 -4.12 -6.60 2.91
C ILE A 38 -3.82 -7.33 1.62
N GLU A 39 -4.57 -8.40 1.37
CA GLU A 39 -4.50 -9.17 0.13
C GLU A 39 -4.78 -8.29 -1.09
N ASN A 40 -3.99 -8.49 -2.15
CA ASN A 40 -4.09 -7.75 -3.41
C ASN A 40 -5.34 -8.12 -4.21
N LYS A 41 -6.52 -7.68 -3.75
CA LYS A 41 -7.79 -7.98 -4.39
C LYS A 41 -8.07 -6.99 -5.52
N PRO A 42 -8.56 -7.44 -6.69
CA PRO A 42 -8.87 -6.55 -7.82
C PRO A 42 -10.03 -5.58 -7.51
N THR A 43 -10.85 -5.89 -6.51
CA THR A 43 -11.95 -5.05 -6.04
C THR A 43 -11.55 -4.12 -4.89
N TYR A 44 -10.29 -4.17 -4.44
CA TYR A 44 -9.81 -3.37 -3.33
C TYR A 44 -9.03 -2.17 -3.85
N PHE A 45 -9.50 -0.97 -3.50
CA PHE A 45 -8.97 0.32 -3.98
C PHE A 45 -8.18 1.07 -2.91
N GLY A 46 -7.91 0.44 -1.75
CA GLY A 46 -7.16 1.02 -0.64
C GLY A 46 -5.66 0.81 -0.77
N LYS A 47 -4.93 1.15 0.30
CA LYS A 47 -3.48 0.92 0.38
C LYS A 47 -3.20 -0.48 0.97
N PRO A 48 -2.07 -1.11 0.65
CA PRO A 48 -1.76 -2.48 1.06
C PRO A 48 -1.59 -2.64 2.56
N TRP A 49 -1.13 -1.62 3.27
CA TRP A 49 -0.82 -1.75 4.69
C TRP A 49 -1.94 -1.17 5.54
N TRP A 50 -2.47 -1.98 6.45
CA TRP A 50 -3.49 -1.58 7.41
C TRP A 50 -2.95 -1.64 8.82
N CYS A 51 -3.12 -0.56 9.57
CA CYS A 51 -2.77 -0.48 10.96
C CYS A 51 -4.05 -0.56 11.82
N PRO A 52 -4.35 -1.70 12.48
CA PRO A 52 -5.51 -1.80 13.37
C PRO A 52 -5.50 -0.79 14.54
N PRO A 53 -4.40 -0.55 15.28
CA PRO A 53 -4.43 0.40 16.41
C PRO A 53 -4.59 1.85 15.95
N CYS A 54 -4.01 2.24 14.81
CA CYS A 54 -4.17 3.59 14.25
C CYS A 54 -5.41 3.75 13.38
N GLN A 55 -6.06 2.64 12.99
CA GLN A 55 -7.11 2.58 11.97
C GLN A 55 -6.71 3.34 10.68
N TRP A 56 -5.45 3.17 10.28
CA TRP A 56 -4.85 3.95 9.20
C TRP A 56 -4.27 3.05 8.11
N GLN A 57 -4.30 3.55 6.88
CA GLN A 57 -3.78 2.87 5.71
C GLN A 57 -2.47 3.50 5.25
N PHE A 58 -1.45 2.67 5.01
CA PHE A 58 -0.13 3.08 4.56
C PHE A 58 0.21 2.46 3.21
N SER A 59 0.92 3.22 2.39
CA SER A 59 1.46 2.76 1.11
C SER A 59 2.96 2.51 1.26
N GLN A 60 3.53 1.73 0.35
CA GLN A 60 4.97 1.46 0.36
C GLN A 60 5.79 2.75 0.35
N GLU A 61 5.33 3.76 -0.40
CA GLU A 61 5.92 5.11 -0.43
C GLU A 61 5.86 5.82 0.93
N ASP A 62 4.77 5.65 1.70
CA ASP A 62 4.59 6.32 3.00
C ASP A 62 5.56 5.75 4.05
N LEU A 63 5.71 4.42 4.04
CA LEU A 63 6.64 3.70 4.90
C LEU A 63 8.08 3.97 4.50
N SER A 64 8.37 4.01 3.20
CA SER A 64 9.69 4.39 2.67
C SER A 64 10.06 5.82 3.07
N GLN A 65 9.12 6.76 2.97
CA GLN A 65 9.36 8.15 3.35
C GLN A 65 9.62 8.29 4.86
N ALA A 66 8.87 7.58 5.70
CA ALA A 66 9.11 7.56 7.14
C ALA A 66 10.51 6.99 7.50
N ALA A 67 10.96 5.98 6.76
CA ALA A 67 12.29 5.40 6.92
C ALA A 67 13.43 6.34 6.47
N LEU A 68 13.19 7.17 5.45
CA LEU A 68 14.15 8.19 4.99
C LEU A 68 14.25 9.37 5.95
N ASP A 69 13.12 9.86 6.46
CA ASP A 69 13.09 10.96 7.45
C ASP A 69 13.87 10.58 8.72
N SER A 70 13.83 9.31 9.11
CA SER A 70 14.60 8.76 10.22
C SER A 70 16.13 8.67 9.97
N LYS A 71 16.60 8.86 8.74
CA LYS A 71 18.02 8.74 8.33
C LYS A 71 18.73 10.06 8.08
N GLU A 72 18.00 11.17 7.94
CA GLU A 72 18.61 12.49 7.67
C GLU A 72 19.10 13.22 8.95
N GLU A 73 19.02 12.59 10.13
CA GLU A 73 19.54 13.13 11.40
C GLU A 73 20.86 12.45 11.88
N GLU A 74 21.72 11.99 10.97
CA GLU A 74 23.12 11.61 11.28
C GLU A 74 24.16 12.49 10.58
#